data_AF-A0AAW6NIS6-F1
#
_entry.id   AF-A0AAW6NIS6-F1
#
_cell.length_a   1.000
_cell.length_b   1.000
_cell.length_c   1.000
_cell.angle_alpha   90.00
_cell.angle_beta   90.00
_cell.angle_gamma   90.00
#
_symmetry.space_group_name_H-M   'P 1'
#
loop_
_entity.id
_entity.type
_entity.pdbx_description
1 polymer ?
#
loop_
_entity_poly.entity_id
_entity_poly.type
_entity_poly.pdbx_seq_one_letter_code
_entity_poly.pdbx_strand_id
1 'polypeptide(L)'
;AERAREPGLSVLKIKRGFRVLFNNSVNGLFQAERMQEARRRLANGNTSVMTVAADLGYANASHFSAAFQKQFGVTPSTFKRVM
;
A
#
# COMPACT_ATOMS: atom_id res chain seq x y z
N ALA A 1 -21.63 18.57 37.44
CA ALA A 1 -20.44 19.07 36.73
C ALA A 1 -19.85 17.91 35.92
N GLU A 2 -20.32 17.76 34.69
CA GLU A 2 -20.00 16.67 33.78
C GLU A 2 -18.80 17.08 32.93
N ARG A 3 -17.61 16.62 33.29
CA ARG A 3 -16.40 16.79 32.46
C ARG A 3 -16.09 15.44 31.83
N ALA A 4 -16.59 15.27 30.61
CA ALA A 4 -16.13 14.24 29.69
C ALA A 4 -14.60 14.32 29.59
N ARG A 5 -13.91 13.31 30.14
CA ARG A 5 -12.51 13.05 29.81
C ARG A 5 -12.52 12.51 28.40
N GLU A 6 -12.21 13.34 27.42
CA GLU A 6 -11.89 12.87 26.08
C GLU A 6 -10.82 11.78 26.21
N PRO A 7 -11.07 10.53 25.79
CA PRO A 7 -10.02 9.53 25.77
C PRO A 7 -9.12 9.86 24.58
N GLY A 8 -8.20 10.80 24.80
CA GLY A 8 -7.09 11.06 23.90
C GLY A 8 -6.42 9.72 23.64
N LEU A 9 -6.58 9.18 22.43
CA LEU A 9 -5.88 7.98 22.01
C LEU A 9 -4.41 8.25 22.23
N SER A 10 -3.85 7.65 23.27
CA SER A 10 -2.42 7.76 23.58
C SER A 10 -1.65 7.50 22.29
N VAL A 11 -0.76 8.41 21.92
CA VAL A 11 0.09 8.33 20.72
C VAL A 11 0.77 6.95 20.62
N LEU A 12 0.97 6.25 21.74
CA LEU A 12 1.47 4.88 21.83
C LEU A 12 0.49 3.81 21.33
N LYS A 13 -0.82 3.94 21.57
CA LYS A 13 -1.86 3.06 21.00
C LYS A 13 -1.98 3.25 19.50
N ILE A 14 -1.93 4.50 19.03
CA ILE A 14 -1.86 4.79 17.59
C ILE A 14 -0.60 4.16 17.02
N LYS A 15 0.59 4.43 17.58
CA LYS A 15 1.86 3.83 17.12
C LYS A 15 1.83 2.30 17.14
N ARG A 16 1.24 1.64 18.15
CA ARG A 16 1.11 0.17 18.20
C ARG A 16 0.13 -0.36 17.17
N GLY A 17 -1.06 0.22 17.04
CA GLY A 17 -2.03 -0.17 15.99
C GLY A 17 -1.47 0.05 14.59
N PHE A 18 -0.77 1.16 14.38
CA PHE A 18 -0.11 1.49 13.13
C PHE A 18 1.04 0.53 12.79
N ARG A 19 1.76 0.04 13.81
CA ARG A 19 2.84 -0.95 13.66
C ARG A 19 2.29 -2.32 13.25
N VAL A 20 1.15 -2.70 13.81
CA VAL A 20 0.48 -3.99 13.54
C VAL A 20 -0.22 -4.00 12.18
N LEU A 21 -0.81 -2.88 11.76
CA LEU A 21 -1.52 -2.76 10.47
C LEU A 21 -0.61 -2.40 9.29
N PHE A 22 0.46 -1.63 9.52
CA PHE A 22 1.27 -1.03 8.43
C PHE A 22 2.77 -1.39 8.49
N ASN A 23 3.12 -2.45 9.23
CA ASN A 23 4.46 -3.04 9.31
C ASN A 23 5.60 -2.00 9.45
N ASN A 24 5.49 -1.15 10.48
CA ASN A 24 6.55 -0.33 11.11
C ASN A 24 6.84 1.11 10.64
N SER A 25 6.20 1.73 9.64
CA SER A 25 6.51 3.16 9.37
C SER A 25 5.46 3.89 8.53
N VAL A 26 5.47 5.24 8.58
CA VAL A 26 4.77 6.13 7.63
C VAL A 26 5.08 5.73 6.19
N ASN A 27 6.33 5.28 5.95
CA ASN A 27 6.73 4.77 4.65
C ASN A 27 5.92 3.51 4.26
N GLY A 28 5.59 2.64 5.21
CA GLY A 28 4.75 1.45 4.97
C GLY A 28 3.32 1.80 4.55
N LEU A 29 2.71 2.81 5.17
CA LEU A 29 1.41 3.32 4.74
C LEU A 29 1.49 3.90 3.31
N PHE A 30 2.50 4.74 3.05
CA PHE A 30 2.71 5.31 1.73
C PHE A 30 2.93 4.23 0.65
N GLN A 31 3.70 3.17 0.97
CA GLN A 31 3.86 2.04 0.06
C GLN A 31 2.53 1.28 -0.14
N ALA A 32 1.75 1.07 0.91
CA ALA A 32 0.46 0.38 0.80
C ALA A 32 -0.51 1.15 -0.12
N GLU A 33 -0.61 2.47 0.03
CA GLU A 33 -1.42 3.32 -0.85
C GLU A 33 -0.92 3.27 -2.30
N ARG A 34 0.39 3.35 -2.53
CA ARG A 34 0.97 3.17 -3.87
C ARG A 34 0.59 1.83 -4.49
N MET A 35 0.61 0.76 -3.71
CA MET A 35 0.24 -0.58 -4.18
C MET A 35 -1.27 -0.69 -4.47
N GLN A 36 -2.13 -0.04 -3.69
CA GLN A 36 -3.58 0.00 -3.96
C GLN A 36 -3.88 0.74 -5.27
N GLU A 37 -3.22 1.87 -5.51
CA GLU A 37 -3.34 2.61 -6.76
C GLU A 37 -2.83 1.79 -7.95
N ALA A 38 -1.71 1.09 -7.78
CA ALA A 38 -1.20 0.15 -8.78
C ALA A 38 -2.25 -0.90 -9.15
N ARG A 39 -2.92 -1.47 -8.15
CA ARG A 39 -3.96 -2.49 -8.34
C ARG A 39 -5.14 -1.93 -9.14
N ARG A 40 -5.60 -0.71 -8.84
CA ARG A 40 -6.67 -0.03 -9.58
C ARG A 40 -6.31 0.18 -11.04
N ARG A 41 -5.10 0.70 -11.31
CA ARG A 41 -4.62 0.94 -12.68
C ARG A 41 -4.45 -0.34 -13.47
N LEU A 42 -3.97 -1.41 -12.84
CA LEU A 42 -3.81 -2.72 -13.49
C LEU A 42 -5.16 -3.39 -13.76
N ALA A 43 -6.15 -3.23 -12.87
CA ALA A 43 -7.50 -3.77 -13.06
C ALA A 43 -8.26 -3.08 -14.21
N ASN A 44 -7.96 -1.81 -14.50
CA ASN A 44 -8.55 -1.11 -15.64
C ASN A 44 -8.01 -1.58 -17.01
N GLY A 45 -7.03 -2.50 -17.06
CA GLY A 45 -6.51 -3.14 -18.27
C GLY A 45 -5.66 -2.27 -19.21
N ASN A 46 -5.89 -0.95 -19.21
CA ASN A 46 -5.39 -0.02 -20.22
C ASN A 46 -3.91 0.37 -20.03
N THR A 47 -3.30 0.03 -18.90
CA THR A 47 -1.94 0.48 -18.56
C THR A 47 -0.98 -0.71 -18.44
N SER A 48 0.24 -0.59 -18.99
CA SER A 48 1.26 -1.63 -18.87
C SER A 48 1.83 -1.69 -17.44
N VAL A 49 2.29 -2.87 -17.01
CA VAL A 49 2.93 -3.05 -15.69
C VAL A 49 4.15 -2.12 -15.53
N MET A 50 4.93 -1.93 -16.61
CA MET A 50 6.09 -1.03 -16.61
C MET A 50 5.68 0.44 -16.46
N THR A 51 4.62 0.87 -17.15
CA THR A 51 4.11 2.24 -17.04
C THR A 51 3.59 2.52 -15.64
N VAL A 52 2.83 1.58 -15.04
CA VAL A 52 2.36 1.72 -13.65
C VAL A 52 3.53 1.79 -12.67
N ALA A 53 4.57 0.96 -12.86
CA ALA A 53 5.76 1.00 -12.01
C ALA A 53 6.48 2.35 -12.10
N ALA A 54 6.67 2.87 -13.33
CA ALA A 54 7.32 4.15 -13.57
C ALA A 54 6.54 5.33 -12.96
N ASP A 55 5.22 5.40 -13.21
CA ASP A 55 4.33 6.44 -12.67
C ASP A 55 4.33 6.47 -11.14
N LEU A 56 4.41 5.29 -10.52
CA LEU A 56 4.44 5.21 -9.06
C LEU A 56 5.81 5.60 -8.51
N GLY A 57 6.86 5.73 -9.32
CA GLY A 57 8.20 6.12 -8.89
C GLY A 57 9.14 4.94 -8.63
N TYR A 58 8.93 3.79 -9.30
CA TYR A 58 9.88 2.69 -9.29
C TYR A 58 10.83 2.80 -10.49
N ALA A 59 12.14 2.81 -10.20
CA ALA A 59 13.17 2.80 -11.23
C ALA A 59 13.25 1.47 -11.99
N ASN A 60 12.79 0.38 -11.38
CA ASN A 60 12.78 -0.94 -12.00
C ASN A 60 11.45 -1.68 -11.73
N ALA A 61 11.02 -2.46 -12.73
CA ALA A 61 9.79 -3.23 -12.64
C ALA A 61 9.91 -4.41 -11.66
N SER A 62 11.12 -4.92 -11.42
CA SER A 62 11.36 -6.06 -10.52
C SER A 62 11.08 -5.72 -9.05
N HIS A 63 11.53 -4.55 -8.56
CA HIS A 63 11.24 -4.13 -7.19
C HIS A 63 9.77 -3.79 -7.01
N PHE A 64 9.14 -3.19 -8.04
CA PHE A 64 7.70 -3.00 -8.06
C PHE A 64 6.97 -4.35 -7.96
N SER A 65 7.35 -5.33 -8.79
CA SER A 65 6.75 -6.67 -8.80
C SER A 65 6.89 -7.37 -7.45
N ALA A 66 8.08 -7.31 -6.83
CA ALA A 66 8.31 -7.89 -5.50
C ALA A 66 7.47 -7.20 -4.42
N ALA A 67 7.36 -5.87 -4.45
CA ALA A 67 6.53 -5.11 -3.51
C ALA A 67 5.04 -5.42 -3.69
N PHE A 68 4.57 -5.50 -4.93
CA PHE A 68 3.19 -5.83 -5.26
C PHE A 68 2.83 -7.26 -4.85
N GLN A 69 3.72 -8.22 -5.12
CA GLN A 69 3.54 -9.62 -4.68
C GLN A 69 3.56 -9.74 -3.16
N LYS A 70 4.43 -8.98 -2.47
CA LYS A 70 4.45 -8.96 -1.00
C LYS A 70 3.13 -8.44 -0.41
N GLN A 71 2.47 -7.49 -1.09
CA GLN A 71 1.22 -6.89 -0.62
C GLN A 71 -0.02 -7.72 -0.97
N PHE A 72 -0.07 -8.32 -2.16
CA PHE A 72 -1.28 -8.97 -2.70
C PHE A 72 -1.14 -10.48 -2.95
N GLY A 73 0.04 -11.06 -2.69
CA GLY A 73 0.31 -12.48 -2.88
C GLY A 73 0.50 -12.92 -4.34
N VAL A 74 0.26 -12.04 -5.32
CA VAL A 74 0.37 -12.33 -6.76
C VAL A 74 1.23 -11.29 -7.46
N THR A 75 1.89 -11.67 -8.55
CA THR A 75 2.68 -10.72 -9.35
C THR A 75 1.74 -9.80 -10.14
N PRO A 76 2.14 -8.54 -10.42
CA PRO A 76 1.31 -7.60 -11.17
C PRO A 76 1.00 -8.09 -12.59
N SER A 77 1.92 -8.82 -13.22
CA SER A 77 1.69 -9.44 -14.54
C SER A 77 0.63 -10.54 -14.49
N THR A 78 0.63 -11.37 -13.44
CA THR A 78 -0.41 -12.38 -13.24
C THR A 78 -1.74 -11.73 -12.89
N PHE A 79 -1.74 -10.72 -12.03
CA PHE A 79 -2.93 -9.95 -11.67
C PHE A 79 -3.58 -9.33 -12.92
N LYS A 80 -2.80 -8.68 -13.78
CA LYS A 80 -3.28 -8.10 -15.04
C LYS A 80 -3.80 -9.14 -16.03
N ARG A 81 -3.32 -10.39 -15.99
CA ARG A 81 -3.81 -11.45 -16.87
C ARG A 81 -5.19 -11.98 -16.46
N VAL A 82 -5.49 -11.92 -15.16
CA VAL A 82 -6.71 -12.50 -14.58
C VAL A 82 -7.87 -11.49 -14.52
N MET A 83 -7.55 -10.19 -14.44
CA MET A 83 -8.53 -9.09 -14.45
C MET A 83 -8.83 -8.65 -15.88
#